data_AF-A0A9D8EDW4-F1
#
_entry.id   AF-A0A9D8EDW4-F1
#
_cell.length_a   1.000
_cell.length_b   1.000
_cell.length_c   1.000
_cell.angle_alpha   90.00
_cell.angle_beta   90.00
_cell.angle_gamma   90.00
#
_symmetry.space_group_name_H-M   'P 1'
#
loop_
_entity.id
_entity.type
_entity.pdbx_description
1 polymer ?
#
loop_
_entity_poly.entity_id
_entity_poly.type
_entity_poly.pdbx_seq_one_letter_code
_entity_poly.pdbx_strand_id
1 'polypeptide(L)' 'MEVEIGKGKSGRRSYGFDEIAIVPSRRTRDPEDIDISANIGKHHLKIPILASAMDGVVDVKMASVMHNLGG' A
#
# COMPACT_ATOMS: atom_id res chain seq x y z
N MET A 1 1.25 -23.15 3.18
CA MET A 1 0.41 -24.22 3.76
C MET A 1 -0.84 -24.31 2.91
N GLU A 2 -0.98 -25.39 2.14
CA GLU A 2 -2.23 -25.71 1.44
C GLU A 2 -3.09 -26.57 2.35
N VAL A 3 -4.39 -26.34 2.32
CA VAL A 3 -5.39 -27.06 3.12
C VAL A 3 -6.37 -27.71 2.14
N GLU A 4 -6.62 -29.00 2.31
CA GLU A 4 -7.66 -29.69 1.56
C GLU A 4 -9.04 -29.23 2.06
N ILE A 5 -9.86 -28.73 1.15
CA ILE A 5 -11.24 -28.29 1.42
C ILE A 5 -12.22 -29.42 1.07
N GLY A 6 -11.84 -30.27 0.12
CA GLY A 6 -12.55 -31.48 -0.29
C GLY A 6 -11.79 -32.21 -1.39
N LYS A 7 -12.31 -33.36 -1.84
CA LYS A 7 -11.63 -34.21 -2.82
C LYS A 7 -11.22 -33.44 -4.08
N GLY A 8 -9.92 -33.31 -4.31
CA GLY A 8 -9.36 -32.60 -5.46
C GLY A 8 -9.50 -31.07 -5.40
N LYS A 9 -9.88 -30.49 -4.25
CA LYS A 9 -9.94 -29.05 -4.01
C LYS A 9 -9.07 -28.69 -2.81
N SER A 10 -8.02 -27.92 -3.06
CA SER A 10 -7.20 -27.30 -2.02
C SER A 10 -7.33 -25.78 -2.06
N GLY A 11 -7.06 -25.14 -0.92
CA GLY A 11 -6.93 -23.71 -0.80
C GLY A 11 -5.63 -23.35 -0.08
N ARG A 12 -5.04 -22.21 -0.45
CA ARG A 12 -3.91 -21.65 0.28
C ARG A 12 -4.42 -20.73 1.38
N ARG A 13 -3.89 -20.87 2.59
CA ARG A 13 -4.19 -19.90 3.66
C ARG A 13 -3.69 -18.50 3.26
N SER A 14 -4.59 -17.53 3.33
CA SER A 14 -4.31 -16.09 3.20
C SER A 14 -4.42 -15.42 4.56
N TYR A 15 -3.91 -14.20 4.66
CA TYR A 15 -3.99 -13.37 5.87
C TYR A 15 -4.50 -11.99 5.50
N GLY A 16 -5.42 -11.47 6.32
CA GLY A 16 -5.81 -10.06 6.29
C GLY A 16 -4.76 -9.15 6.94
N PHE A 17 -4.93 -7.83 6.80
CA PHE A 17 -4.07 -6.86 7.50
C PHE A 17 -4.29 -6.87 9.02
N ASP A 18 -5.47 -7.27 9.47
CA ASP A 18 -5.87 -7.44 10.88
C ASP A 18 -5.25 -8.68 11.56
N GLU A 19 -4.76 -9.63 10.77
CA GLU A 19 -4.10 -10.84 11.28
C GLU A 19 -2.57 -10.68 11.42
N ILE A 20 -2.00 -9.54 11.01
CA ILE A 20 -0.54 -9.32 11.00
C ILE A 20 -0.14 -7.99 11.64
N ALA A 21 1.09 -7.92 12.13
CA ALA A 21 1.68 -6.69 12.68
C ALA A 21 3.17 -6.57 12.30
N ILE A 22 3.66 -5.34 12.23
CA ILE A 22 5.09 -5.06 12.02
C ILE A 22 5.81 -5.16 13.37
N VAL A 23 6.81 -6.03 13.44
CA VAL A 23 7.64 -6.18 14.64
C VAL A 23 8.77 -5.13 14.60
N PRO A 24 8.96 -4.32 15.65
CA PRO A 24 10.09 -3.40 15.74
C PRO A 24 11.43 -4.14 15.62
N SER A 25 12.36 -3.57 14.85
CA SER A 25 13.71 -4.10 14.72
C SER A 25 14.66 -3.47 15.75
N ARG A 26 15.94 -3.88 15.76
CA ARG A 26 16.93 -3.54 16.78
C ARG A 26 17.18 -2.03 17.01
N ARG A 27 16.87 -1.15 16.05
CA ARG A 27 17.12 0.29 16.17
C ARG A 27 15.92 1.08 15.69
N THR A 28 15.62 2.16 16.39
CA THR A 28 14.68 3.20 15.96
C THR A 28 15.41 4.24 15.12
N ARG A 29 14.67 4.92 14.27
CA ARG A 29 15.11 6.09 13.50
C ARG A 29 14.17 7.24 13.79
N ASP A 30 14.66 8.46 13.66
CA ASP A 30 13.78 9.62 13.68
C ASP A 30 12.84 9.54 12.47
N PRO A 31 11.51 9.68 12.63
CA PRO A 31 10.59 9.74 11.51
C PRO A 31 10.93 10.83 10.49
N GLU A 32 11.54 11.95 10.92
CA GLU A 32 11.94 13.04 10.03
C GLU A 32 13.11 12.66 9.10
N ASP A 33 13.88 11.62 9.46
CA ASP A 33 15.01 11.11 8.66
C ASP A 33 14.58 10.07 7.59
N ILE A 34 13.29 9.75 7.49
CA ILE A 34 12.80 8.69 6.59
C ILE A 34 12.34 9.27 5.26
N ASP A 35 12.96 8.81 4.17
CA ASP A 35 12.47 9.06 2.82
C ASP A 35 11.23 8.18 2.54
N ILE A 36 10.09 8.84 2.35
CA ILE A 36 8.81 8.21 2.01
C ILE A 36 8.46 8.33 0.53
N SER A 37 9.38 8.82 -0.31
CA SER A 37 9.17 8.90 -1.74
C SER A 37 9.12 7.51 -2.39
N ALA A 38 8.38 7.41 -3.50
CA ALA A 38 8.21 6.16 -4.24
C ALA A 38 8.41 6.38 -5.74
N ASN A 39 9.14 5.47 -6.37
CA ASN A 39 9.31 5.44 -7.83
C ASN A 39 8.41 4.35 -8.42
N ILE A 40 7.47 4.76 -9.28
CA ILE A 40 6.55 3.85 -9.98
C ILE A 40 6.75 4.04 -11.48
N GLY A 41 7.52 3.14 -12.08
CA GLY A 41 7.95 3.26 -13.47
C GLY A 41 8.71 4.57 -13.69
N LYS A 42 8.16 5.46 -14.51
CA LYS A 42 8.74 6.78 -14.81
C LYS A 42 8.29 7.91 -13.85
N HIS A 43 7.42 7.60 -12.90
CA HIS A 43 6.83 8.58 -12.00
C HIS A 43 7.55 8.57 -10.65
N HIS A 44 7.91 9.76 -10.18
CA HIS A 44 8.45 9.97 -8.83
C HIS A 44 7.38 10.66 -7.98
N LEU A 45 6.93 9.97 -6.93
CA LEU A 45 5.97 10.47 -5.96
C LEU A 45 6.72 10.83 -4.67
N LYS A 46 6.44 12.00 -4.10
CA LYS A 46 6.97 12.45 -2.81
C LYS A 46 6.37 11.67 -1.63
N ILE A 47 5.15 11.14 -1.78
CA ILE A 47 4.51 10.24 -0.83
C ILE A 47 4.02 8.98 -1.55
N PRO A 48 3.94 7.81 -0.88
CA PRO A 48 3.63 6.54 -1.52
C PRO A 48 2.11 6.30 -1.58
N ILE A 49 1.35 7.32 -2.00
CA ILE A 49 -0.11 7.29 -2.07
C ILE A 49 -0.54 7.51 -3.52
N LEU A 50 -1.53 6.75 -3.96
CA LEU A 50 -2.18 6.92 -5.25
C LEU A 50 -3.69 6.93 -5.05
N ALA A 51 -4.37 7.90 -5.66
CA ALA A 51 -5.82 7.93 -5.69
C ALA A 51 -6.37 6.76 -6.52
N SER A 52 -7.47 6.16 -6.06
CA SER A 52 -8.16 5.12 -6.82
C SER A 52 -8.71 5.68 -8.13
N ALA A 53 -8.62 4.91 -9.21
CA ALA A 53 -9.18 5.27 -10.52
C ALA A 53 -10.71 5.04 -10.58
N MET A 54 -11.45 5.66 -9.65
CA MET A 54 -12.90 5.59 -9.57
C MET A 54 -13.50 6.98 -9.76
N ASP A 55 -14.53 7.08 -10.60
CA ASP A 55 -15.30 8.30 -10.86
C ASP A 55 -16.01 8.84 -9.60
N GLY A 56 -16.40 7.96 -8.69
CA GLY A 56 -16.96 8.33 -7.39
C GLY A 56 -15.94 8.88 -6.37
N VAL A 57 -14.65 8.86 -6.67
CA VAL A 57 -13.58 9.34 -5.77
C VAL A 57 -12.76 10.46 -6.41
N VAL A 58 -12.47 10.38 -7.71
CA VAL A 58 -11.51 11.27 -8.37
C VAL A 58 -12.18 12.04 -9.50
N ASP A 59 -12.32 13.35 -9.28
CA ASP A 59 -12.53 14.34 -10.34
C ASP A 59 -11.22 15.10 -10.63
N VAL A 60 -11.27 16.07 -11.56
CA VAL A 60 -10.12 16.89 -11.94
C VAL A 60 -9.55 17.66 -10.75
N LYS A 61 -10.41 18.16 -9.86
CA LYS A 61 -10.00 18.95 -8.70
C LYS A 61 -9.27 18.06 -7.71
N MET A 62 -9.81 16.88 -7.41
CA MET A 62 -9.21 15.90 -6.52
C MET A 62 -7.84 15.45 -7.03
N ALA A 63 -7.72 15.15 -8.33
CA ALA A 63 -6.44 14.78 -8.94
C ALA A 63 -5.39 15.89 -8.80
N SER A 64 -5.77 17.15 -8.99
CA SER A 64 -4.84 18.29 -8.83
C SER A 64 -4.40 18.49 -7.38
N VAL A 65 -5.32 18.38 -6.41
CA VAL A 65 -4.99 18.48 -4.99
C VAL A 65 -4.05 17.34 -4.58
N MET A 66 -4.34 16.12 -5.02
CA MET A 66 -3.54 14.93 -4.73
C MET A 66 -2.10 15.08 -5.26
N HIS A 67 -1.94 15.55 -6.50
CA HIS A 67 -0.64 15.87 -7.07
C HIS A 67 0.14 16.91 -6.24
N ASN A 68 -0.53 17.98 -5.78
CA ASN A 68 0.10 19.02 -4.98
C ASN A 68 0.54 18.51 -3.60
N LEU A 69 -0.15 17.53 -3.03
CA LEU A 69 0.22 16.86 -1.78
C LEU A 69 1.40 15.88 -1.95
N GLY A 70 1.77 15.56 -3.19
CA GLY A 70 3.02 14.86 -3.50
C GLY A 70 2.87 13.41 -3.94
N GLY A 71 1.66 12.91 -4.16
CA GLY A 71 1.46 11.57 -4.72
C GLY A 71 0.13 11.53 -5.40
#